data_AF-A0A4E0PSM9-F1
#
_entry.id   AF-A0A4E0PSM9-F1
#
_cell.length_a   1.000
_cell.length_b   1.000
_cell.length_c   1.000
_cell.angle_alpha   90.00
_cell.angle_beta   90.00
_cell.angle_gamma   90.00
#
_symmetry.space_group_name_H-M   'P 1'
#
loop_
_entity.id
_entity.type
_entity.pdbx_description
1 polymer ?
#
loop_
_entity_poly.entity_id
_entity_poly.type
_entity_poly.pdbx_seq_one_letter_code
_entity_poly.pdbx_strand_id
1 'polypeptide(L)'
;MKTFCENSIRMPSGATLDHFLKAVSNETTLNREFIEICTPNSHALKGANIGDIDNKLCFGCLNCIDVEEINYLTVQGSPSQFKTNISLQNTCNKLFQGKYTRFGPAADKLANHSMQKETEISNPLGTLIIWNLSRDPTRTFFCSSPSGELSINTSNHLDSREGHLDITICSPQDKIVCVLEGKASVAAMLRDISRDQWDRYKSQLEKESKENNYTLIFSYLVGGNEIGLYPENSDAPHSTRRLELYKYIEEKNLRFISIEALRSLRAYQLSISKEWNWETWFPKLFADNRFIGLLAGGIVTKENDVYSLRKAPWCK
;
A
#
# COMPACT_ATOMS: atom_id res chain seq x y z
N MET A 1 23.09 8.09 -0.84
CA MET A 1 21.82 8.76 -0.51
C MET A 1 21.02 7.85 0.41
N LYS A 2 20.55 8.37 1.56
CA LYS A 2 19.97 7.62 2.68
C LYS A 2 18.45 7.78 2.66
N THR A 3 17.69 6.69 2.47
CA THR A 3 16.23 6.76 2.57
C THR A 3 15.81 6.35 3.95
N PHE A 4 15.37 7.35 4.68
CA PHE A 4 15.23 7.29 6.10
C PHE A 4 13.77 7.49 6.48
N CYS A 5 13.13 6.48 7.08
CA CYS A 5 11.84 6.67 7.73
C CYS A 5 12.07 6.95 9.22
N GLU A 6 11.97 8.22 9.62
CA GLU A 6 12.26 8.67 11.00
C GLU A 6 11.07 8.49 11.96
N ASN A 7 9.92 8.02 11.48
CA ASN A 7 8.69 7.93 12.27
C ASN A 7 8.14 6.51 12.41
N SER A 8 9.01 5.51 12.30
CA SER A 8 8.64 4.21 12.86
C SER A 8 8.66 4.30 14.38
N ILE A 9 7.66 3.70 15.01
CA ILE A 9 7.62 3.59 16.47
C ILE A 9 7.99 2.16 16.82
N ARG A 10 9.06 2.03 17.61
CA ARG A 10 9.37 0.74 18.23
C ARG A 10 8.41 0.52 19.38
N MET A 11 7.40 -0.29 19.13
CA MET A 11 6.53 -0.75 20.18
C MET A 11 7.17 -1.95 20.90
N PRO A 12 6.93 -2.12 22.22
CA PRO A 12 7.36 -3.33 22.90
C PRO A 12 6.71 -4.56 22.26
N SER A 13 7.39 -5.71 22.33
CA SER A 13 6.84 -6.98 21.84
C SER A 13 5.46 -7.23 22.44
N GLY A 14 4.48 -7.57 21.61
CA GLY A 14 3.10 -7.80 22.05
C GLY A 14 2.29 -6.53 22.30
N ALA A 15 2.78 -5.36 21.87
CA ALA A 15 2.01 -4.12 21.98
C ALA A 15 0.71 -4.19 21.17
N THR A 16 -0.38 -3.73 21.77
CA THR A 16 -1.69 -3.71 21.13
C THR A 16 -1.89 -2.47 20.27
N LEU A 17 -2.90 -2.50 19.39
CA LEU A 17 -3.33 -1.32 18.65
C LEU A 17 -3.73 -0.16 19.60
N ASP A 18 -4.50 -0.42 20.66
CA ASP A 18 -4.83 0.57 21.69
C ASP A 18 -3.58 1.25 22.30
N HIS A 19 -2.56 0.47 22.66
CA HIS A 19 -1.30 1.03 23.18
C HIS A 19 -0.62 1.94 22.14
N PHE A 20 -0.58 1.52 20.88
CA PHE A 20 -0.03 2.32 19.79
C PHE A 20 -0.80 3.63 19.59
N LEU A 21 -2.14 3.59 19.54
CA LEU A 21 -2.99 4.77 19.35
C LEU A 21 -2.86 5.79 20.50
N LYS A 22 -2.73 5.32 21.75
CA LYS A 22 -2.46 6.18 22.90
C LYS A 22 -1.06 6.79 22.85
N ALA A 23 -0.05 6.02 22.45
CA ALA A 23 1.32 6.50 22.33
C ALA A 23 1.45 7.59 21.25
N VAL A 24 0.89 7.38 20.05
CA VAL A 24 0.96 8.38 18.96
C VAL A 24 0.16 9.65 19.24
N SER A 25 -0.90 9.53 20.05
CA SER A 25 -1.68 10.71 20.47
C SER A 25 -0.94 11.57 21.49
N ASN A 26 0.02 11.00 22.22
CA ASN A 26 0.87 11.65 23.21
C ASN A 26 2.30 11.77 22.67
N GLU A 27 2.50 12.65 21.68
CA GLU A 27 3.75 12.81 20.91
C GLU A 27 5.02 12.98 21.79
N THR A 28 4.87 13.43 23.05
CA THR A 28 5.96 13.64 24.02
C THR A 28 6.63 12.37 24.53
N THR A 29 6.03 11.19 24.35
CA THR A 29 6.54 9.91 24.90
C THR A 29 7.10 8.94 23.85
N LEU A 30 7.23 9.38 22.59
CA LEU A 30 7.59 8.49 21.49
C LEU A 30 9.11 8.33 21.36
N ASN A 31 9.59 7.10 21.60
CA ASN A 31 10.91 6.66 21.13
C ASN A 31 10.80 6.36 19.63
N ARG A 32 11.05 7.38 18.81
CA ARG A 32 11.11 7.24 17.36
C ARG A 32 12.35 6.47 16.97
N GLU A 33 12.20 5.46 16.13
CA GLU A 33 13.32 4.74 15.55
C GLU A 33 13.52 5.13 14.10
N PHE A 34 14.79 5.23 13.76
CA PHE A 34 15.25 5.38 12.42
C PHE A 34 15.19 4.00 11.73
N ILE A 35 14.20 3.77 10.85
CA ILE A 35 14.14 2.52 10.08
C ILE A 35 14.54 2.77 8.63
N GLU A 36 15.58 2.06 8.23
CA GLU A 36 16.10 2.06 6.86
C GLU A 36 15.36 1.02 6.02
N ILE A 37 14.26 1.45 5.39
CA ILE A 37 13.40 0.56 4.58
C ILE A 37 13.95 0.43 3.15
N CYS A 38 14.80 1.35 2.72
CA CYS A 38 15.38 1.36 1.38
C CYS A 38 16.81 1.90 1.37
N THR A 39 17.81 1.01 1.38
CA THR A 39 19.16 1.35 0.90
C THR A 39 19.49 0.63 -0.39
N PRO A 40 20.42 1.21 -1.17
CA PRO A 40 21.17 0.47 -2.18
C PRO A 40 21.78 -0.86 -1.70
N ASN A 41 21.97 -1.04 -0.38
CA ASN A 41 22.58 -2.23 0.22
C ASN A 41 21.58 -3.18 0.91
N SER A 42 20.38 -2.73 1.28
CA SER A 42 19.34 -3.53 1.96
C SER A 42 18.52 -4.32 0.96
N HIS A 43 18.54 -3.88 -0.30
CA HIS A 43 17.87 -4.50 -1.44
C HIS A 43 18.82 -4.70 -2.62
N ALA A 44 20.14 -4.78 -2.40
CA ALA A 44 21.19 -4.68 -3.42
C ALA A 44 20.84 -5.15 -4.84
N LEU A 45 20.99 -4.23 -5.79
CA LEU A 45 21.00 -4.55 -7.21
C LEU A 45 22.09 -5.61 -7.47
N LYS A 46 21.76 -6.70 -8.17
CA LYS A 46 22.77 -7.68 -8.59
C LYS A 46 23.82 -6.98 -9.46
N GLY A 47 25.04 -6.82 -8.93
CA GLY A 47 26.24 -6.52 -9.72
C GLY A 47 26.61 -5.05 -9.93
N ALA A 48 26.10 -4.10 -9.12
CA ALA A 48 26.58 -2.71 -9.18
C ALA A 48 27.81 -2.52 -8.26
N ASN A 49 28.89 -1.94 -8.79
CA ASN A 49 29.99 -1.44 -7.96
C ASN A 49 29.43 -0.35 -7.03
N ILE A 50 29.78 -0.42 -5.74
CA ILE A 50 29.25 0.42 -4.66
C ILE A 50 29.45 1.94 -4.92
N GLY A 51 30.35 2.30 -5.83
CA GLY A 51 30.61 3.68 -6.27
C GLY A 51 29.76 4.20 -7.44
N ASP A 52 29.02 3.34 -8.14
CA ASP A 52 28.15 3.69 -9.29
C ASP A 52 26.66 3.69 -8.94
N ILE A 53 26.31 3.48 -7.67
CA ILE A 53 24.93 3.59 -7.18
C ILE A 53 24.58 5.06 -6.95
N ASP A 54 24.65 5.80 -8.05
CA ASP A 54 24.03 7.10 -8.22
C ASP A 54 22.51 6.93 -8.08
N ASN A 55 21.84 8.01 -7.71
CA ASN A 55 20.40 8.20 -7.55
C ASN A 55 19.49 7.60 -8.66
N LYS A 56 20.08 7.13 -9.76
CA LYS A 56 19.47 6.57 -10.97
C LYS A 56 18.93 5.14 -10.83
N LEU A 57 19.08 4.48 -9.67
CA LEU A 57 18.82 3.04 -9.54
C LEU A 57 17.70 2.64 -8.55
N CYS A 58 17.00 3.57 -7.89
CA CYS A 58 15.90 3.23 -6.97
C CYS A 58 14.55 3.10 -7.70
N PHE A 59 14.34 1.95 -8.34
CA PHE A 59 13.23 1.79 -9.28
C PHE A 59 11.99 1.06 -8.78
N GLY A 60 12.09 0.40 -7.63
CA GLY A 60 11.04 -0.50 -7.18
C GLY A 60 9.90 0.13 -6.41
N CYS A 61 10.13 1.23 -5.73
CA CYS A 61 9.17 1.80 -4.78
C CYS A 61 8.75 3.24 -5.12
N LEU A 62 9.43 3.88 -6.09
CA LEU A 62 9.26 5.30 -6.44
C LEU A 62 9.36 6.24 -5.22
N ASN A 63 10.12 5.80 -4.22
CA ASN A 63 10.13 6.43 -2.91
C ASN A 63 11.26 7.44 -2.74
N CYS A 64 12.43 7.09 -3.29
CA CYS A 64 13.65 7.88 -3.17
C CYS A 64 13.90 8.74 -4.40
N ILE A 65 12.88 8.86 -5.27
CA ILE A 65 12.98 9.60 -6.51
C ILE A 65 12.29 10.96 -6.38
N ASP A 66 12.95 12.00 -6.85
CA ASP A 66 12.36 13.32 -7.04
C ASP A 66 11.74 13.47 -8.45
N VAL A 67 11.23 14.67 -8.73
CA VAL A 67 10.58 15.01 -10.01
C VAL A 67 11.58 15.00 -11.17
N GLU A 68 12.87 15.26 -10.92
CA GLU A 68 13.90 15.27 -11.95
C GLU A 68 14.32 13.85 -12.33
N GLU A 69 14.54 13.00 -11.33
CA GLU A 69 14.92 11.59 -11.42
C GLU A 69 13.83 10.75 -12.11
N ILE A 70 12.58 11.14 -11.92
CA ILE A 70 11.41 10.62 -12.63
C ILE A 70 11.57 10.62 -14.17
N ASN A 71 12.30 11.59 -14.74
CA ASN A 71 12.46 11.68 -16.20
C ASN A 71 13.40 10.59 -16.76
N TYR A 72 14.07 9.87 -15.87
CA TYR A 72 14.92 8.73 -16.19
C TYR A 72 14.17 7.40 -16.01
N LEU A 73 12.83 7.42 -15.87
CA LEU A 73 12.00 6.23 -15.88
C LEU A 73 11.34 5.96 -17.23
N THR A 74 11.33 4.68 -17.64
CA THR A 74 10.46 4.21 -18.72
C THR A 74 8.98 4.28 -18.30
N VAL A 75 8.05 4.16 -19.24
CA VAL A 75 6.61 4.07 -18.93
C VAL A 75 6.26 2.90 -17.99
N GLN A 76 7.08 1.85 -17.97
CA GLN A 76 6.96 0.71 -17.07
C GLN A 76 7.68 0.93 -15.74
N GLY A 77 8.08 2.16 -15.42
CA GLY A 77 8.87 2.44 -14.22
C GLY A 77 10.10 1.54 -14.17
N SER A 78 10.94 1.54 -15.21
CA SER A 78 12.28 0.92 -15.20
C SER A 78 13.37 1.96 -15.51
N PRO A 79 14.61 1.81 -14.97
CA PRO A 79 15.68 2.79 -15.18
C PRO A 79 16.05 2.93 -16.64
N SER A 80 16.19 4.17 -17.06
CA SER A 80 16.72 4.56 -18.36
C SER A 80 18.01 5.35 -18.17
N GLN A 81 19.06 4.92 -18.86
CA GLN A 81 20.33 5.64 -18.91
C GLN A 81 20.20 6.99 -19.63
N PHE A 82 19.17 7.14 -20.46
CA PHE A 82 18.86 8.37 -21.17
C PHE A 82 17.62 9.02 -20.57
N LYS A 83 17.60 10.35 -20.51
CA LYS A 83 16.36 11.10 -20.23
C LYS A 83 15.33 10.65 -21.25
N THR A 84 14.22 10.09 -20.78
CA THR A 84 13.19 9.61 -21.70
C THR A 84 12.43 10.81 -22.25
N ASN A 85 12.08 10.79 -23.55
CA ASN A 85 11.13 11.75 -24.13
C ASN A 85 9.68 11.46 -23.67
N ILE A 86 9.50 10.45 -22.81
CA ILE A 86 8.24 10.13 -22.18
C ILE A 86 8.02 11.17 -21.09
N SER A 87 7.10 12.09 -21.32
CA SER A 87 6.60 12.93 -20.24
C SER A 87 5.93 12.02 -19.21
N LEU A 88 6.51 11.87 -18.01
CA LEU A 88 5.86 11.12 -16.93
C LEU A 88 4.46 11.67 -16.67
N GLN A 89 4.27 12.99 -16.81
CA GLN A 89 2.95 13.59 -16.76
C GLN A 89 1.98 12.95 -17.75
N ASN A 90 2.39 12.65 -18.99
CA ASN A 90 1.55 11.94 -19.97
C ASN A 90 1.24 10.49 -19.57
N THR A 91 2.17 9.80 -18.92
CA THR A 91 1.94 8.45 -18.37
C THR A 91 0.99 8.52 -17.18
N CYS A 92 1.25 9.41 -16.24
CA CYS A 92 0.43 9.63 -15.05
C CYS A 92 -0.97 10.14 -15.40
N ASN A 93 -1.15 10.88 -16.49
CA ASN A 93 -2.46 11.32 -16.98
C ASN A 93 -3.35 10.13 -17.37
N LYS A 94 -2.78 8.97 -17.68
CA LYS A 94 -3.51 7.74 -18.00
C LYS A 94 -3.88 6.93 -16.75
N LEU A 95 -3.28 7.23 -15.59
CA LEU A 95 -3.56 6.53 -14.34
C LEU A 95 -4.94 6.93 -13.82
N PHE A 96 -5.63 5.96 -13.22
CA PHE A 96 -6.94 6.13 -12.59
C PHE A 96 -8.05 6.70 -13.50
N GLN A 97 -7.95 6.49 -14.82
CA GLN A 97 -8.94 6.99 -15.81
C GLN A 97 -10.14 6.04 -16.02
N GLY A 98 -10.27 4.97 -15.24
CA GLY A 98 -11.32 3.97 -15.41
C GLY A 98 -11.05 2.99 -16.54
N LYS A 99 -9.78 2.76 -16.88
CA LYS A 99 -9.33 1.84 -17.93
C LYS A 99 -8.16 1.02 -17.42
N TYR A 100 -8.03 -0.22 -17.91
CA TYR A 100 -6.85 -1.01 -17.64
C TYR A 100 -5.59 -0.22 -18.00
N THR A 101 -4.68 -0.12 -17.04
CA THR A 101 -3.36 0.45 -17.24
C THR A 101 -2.36 -0.42 -16.50
N ARG A 102 -1.12 -0.42 -16.99
CA ARG A 102 -0.02 -1.08 -16.31
C ARG A 102 1.00 -0.02 -15.96
N PHE A 103 1.36 0.07 -14.69
CA PHE A 103 2.27 1.08 -14.19
C PHE A 103 3.27 0.49 -13.20
N GLY A 104 4.55 0.79 -13.41
CA GLY A 104 5.63 0.27 -12.57
C GLY A 104 6.17 -1.08 -13.04
N PRO A 105 7.25 -1.54 -12.38
CA PRO A 105 7.98 -2.72 -12.82
C PRO A 105 7.09 -3.94 -12.66
N ALA A 106 7.22 -4.89 -13.59
CA ALA A 106 6.63 -6.20 -13.38
C ALA A 106 7.16 -6.78 -12.06
N ALA A 107 6.31 -7.40 -11.23
CA ALA A 107 6.70 -7.87 -9.89
C ALA A 107 7.91 -8.84 -9.92
N ASP A 108 8.04 -9.62 -11.00
CA ASP A 108 9.19 -10.48 -11.32
C ASP A 108 10.44 -9.70 -11.75
N LYS A 109 10.26 -8.54 -12.39
CA LYS A 109 11.34 -7.64 -12.79
C LYS A 109 11.89 -6.79 -11.66
N LEU A 110 11.13 -6.58 -10.58
CA LEU A 110 11.70 -5.95 -9.39
C LEU A 110 12.91 -6.74 -8.88
N ALA A 111 12.83 -8.07 -8.85
CA ALA A 111 13.92 -8.96 -8.42
C ALA A 111 15.14 -8.94 -9.36
N ASN A 112 15.02 -8.40 -10.58
CA ASN A 112 16.19 -8.15 -11.43
C ASN A 112 16.98 -6.94 -10.95
N HIS A 113 16.33 -6.07 -10.18
CA HIS A 113 16.86 -4.83 -9.66
C HIS A 113 16.91 -4.79 -8.12
N SER A 114 16.55 -5.89 -7.44
CA SER A 114 16.64 -6.02 -5.99
C SER A 114 17.03 -7.43 -5.53
N MET A 115 17.63 -7.55 -4.34
CA MET A 115 17.94 -8.84 -3.71
C MET A 115 16.70 -9.65 -3.31
N GLN A 116 15.57 -8.97 -3.07
CA GLN A 116 14.32 -9.57 -2.58
C GLN A 116 13.20 -9.37 -3.59
N LYS A 117 12.26 -10.31 -3.67
CA LYS A 117 11.07 -10.18 -4.55
C LYS A 117 10.05 -9.26 -3.89
N GLU A 118 9.25 -8.55 -4.70
CA GLU A 118 8.15 -7.72 -4.18
C GLU A 118 7.22 -8.49 -3.24
N THR A 119 6.94 -9.75 -3.56
CA THR A 119 6.10 -10.64 -2.76
C THR A 119 6.64 -10.90 -1.36
N GLU A 120 7.95 -10.71 -1.14
CA GLU A 120 8.63 -10.90 0.15
C GLU A 120 8.67 -9.61 0.98
N ILE A 121 8.50 -8.45 0.34
CA ILE A 121 8.62 -7.12 0.97
C ILE A 121 7.37 -6.25 0.80
N SER A 122 6.25 -6.86 0.41
CA SER A 122 5.00 -6.17 0.10
C SER A 122 4.52 -5.26 1.24
N ASN A 123 4.62 -5.74 2.49
CA ASN A 123 4.23 -4.98 3.68
C ASN A 123 5.08 -3.73 3.92
N PRO A 124 6.41 -3.84 4.12
CA PRO A 124 7.26 -2.66 4.31
C PRO A 124 7.20 -1.70 3.10
N LEU A 125 7.03 -2.22 1.88
CA LEU A 125 6.85 -1.41 0.69
C LEU A 125 5.55 -0.60 0.72
N GLY A 126 4.42 -1.23 1.01
CA GLY A 126 3.12 -0.54 1.11
C GLY A 126 3.13 0.52 2.20
N THR A 127 3.69 0.19 3.36
CA THR A 127 3.89 1.11 4.48
C THR A 127 4.66 2.36 4.06
N LEU A 128 5.79 2.17 3.39
CA LEU A 128 6.66 3.26 2.95
C LEU A 128 5.97 4.19 1.93
N ILE A 129 5.23 3.60 0.98
CA ILE A 129 4.52 4.38 -0.03
C ILE A 129 3.41 5.20 0.63
N ILE A 130 2.60 4.61 1.51
CA ILE A 130 1.52 5.35 2.18
C ILE A 130 2.08 6.45 3.09
N TRP A 131 3.18 6.17 3.80
CA TRP A 131 3.87 7.19 4.57
C TRP A 131 4.28 8.39 3.69
N ASN A 132 4.82 8.17 2.49
CA ASN A 132 5.16 9.25 1.55
C ASN A 132 3.96 9.91 0.87
N LEU A 133 2.84 9.19 0.79
CA LEU A 133 1.55 9.75 0.38
C LEU A 133 0.88 10.56 1.50
N SER A 134 1.48 10.63 2.69
CA SER A 134 0.90 11.40 3.80
C SER A 134 0.98 12.89 3.53
N ARG A 135 0.00 13.64 4.03
CA ARG A 135 0.04 15.11 4.00
C ARG A 135 1.26 15.65 4.74
N ASP A 136 1.58 15.04 5.88
CA ASP A 136 2.77 15.35 6.67
C ASP A 136 3.43 14.05 7.16
N PRO A 137 4.42 13.53 6.41
CA PRO A 137 5.14 12.33 6.81
C PRO A 137 5.86 12.48 8.17
N THR A 138 6.15 13.70 8.63
CA THR A 138 6.81 13.93 9.93
C THR A 138 5.89 13.67 11.13
N ARG A 139 4.58 13.61 10.87
CA ARG A 139 3.50 13.40 11.85
C ARG A 139 2.64 12.17 11.55
N THR A 140 3.04 11.35 10.58
CA THR A 140 2.45 10.04 10.32
C THR A 140 3.33 8.95 10.88
N PHE A 141 2.74 8.05 11.66
CA PHE A 141 3.42 6.98 12.38
C PHE A 141 2.98 5.62 11.87
N PHE A 142 3.85 4.61 11.96
CA PHE A 142 3.51 3.27 11.49
C PHE A 142 4.24 2.15 12.24
N CYS A 143 3.64 0.97 12.11
CA CYS A 143 4.07 -0.33 12.57
C CYS A 143 3.89 -1.30 11.39
N SER A 144 4.87 -2.16 11.10
CA SER A 144 4.84 -3.04 9.93
C SER A 144 5.60 -4.34 10.19
N SER A 145 4.99 -5.45 9.76
CA SER A 145 5.62 -6.76 9.63
C SER A 145 6.88 -6.68 8.75
N PRO A 146 7.92 -7.49 9.03
CA PRO A 146 7.97 -8.58 10.02
C PRO A 146 8.59 -8.20 11.39
N SER A 147 8.79 -6.92 11.66
CA SER A 147 9.65 -6.45 12.76
C SER A 147 8.96 -5.49 13.73
N GLY A 148 7.66 -5.29 13.59
CA GLY A 148 6.93 -4.23 14.29
C GLY A 148 5.43 -4.40 14.23
N GLU A 149 4.95 -5.63 14.11
CA GLU A 149 3.53 -5.97 14.14
C GLU A 149 2.91 -5.56 15.47
N LEU A 150 1.67 -5.08 15.39
CA LEU A 150 0.85 -4.85 16.57
C LEU A 150 0.01 -6.10 16.83
N SER A 151 -0.14 -6.42 18.11
CA SER A 151 -1.05 -7.44 18.55
C SER A 151 -2.48 -6.93 18.56
N ILE A 152 -3.43 -7.82 18.32
CA ILE A 152 -4.84 -7.55 18.54
C ILE A 152 -5.48 -8.71 19.29
N ASN A 153 -6.28 -8.37 20.29
CA ASN A 153 -7.08 -9.36 21.00
C ASN A 153 -8.11 -9.95 20.05
N THR A 154 -8.09 -11.26 19.84
CA THR A 154 -9.13 -11.94 19.08
C THR A 154 -10.27 -12.28 20.02
N SER A 155 -11.51 -12.19 19.53
CA SER A 155 -12.70 -12.55 20.33
C SER A 155 -12.83 -14.05 20.60
N ASN A 156 -11.93 -14.89 20.07
CA ASN A 156 -11.97 -16.33 20.20
C ASN A 156 -10.88 -16.81 21.18
N HIS A 157 -11.25 -17.02 22.44
CA HIS A 157 -10.37 -17.53 23.49
C HIS A 157 -9.81 -18.94 23.24
N LEU A 158 -10.28 -19.65 22.19
CA LEU A 158 -9.81 -20.98 21.80
C LEU A 158 -8.77 -20.93 20.65
N ASP A 159 -8.57 -19.79 20.00
CA ASP A 159 -7.49 -19.60 19.02
C ASP A 159 -6.24 -19.19 19.81
N SER A 160 -5.30 -20.13 20.00
CA SER A 160 -4.07 -19.91 20.77
C SER A 160 -3.07 -18.97 20.10
N ARG A 161 -3.38 -18.47 18.90
CA ARG A 161 -2.54 -17.53 18.17
C ARG A 161 -2.97 -16.10 18.48
N GLU A 162 -2.03 -15.33 19.01
CA GLU A 162 -2.14 -13.88 19.09
C GLU A 162 -2.42 -13.33 17.68
N GLY A 163 -3.43 -12.46 17.56
CA GLY A 163 -3.70 -11.79 16.29
C GLY A 163 -2.59 -10.78 16.01
N HIS A 164 -2.01 -10.79 14.83
CA HIS A 164 -0.98 -9.83 14.44
C HIS A 164 -1.48 -8.99 13.26
N LEU A 165 -1.28 -7.68 13.35
CA LEU A 165 -1.58 -6.72 12.29
C LEU A 165 -0.34 -6.51 11.43
N ASP A 166 -0.46 -6.86 10.16
CA ASP A 166 0.62 -6.77 9.17
C ASP A 166 1.15 -5.35 8.99
N ILE A 167 0.25 -4.37 8.83
CA ILE A 167 0.59 -2.96 8.66
C ILE A 167 -0.43 -2.13 9.43
N THR A 168 0.07 -1.21 10.26
CA THR A 168 -0.74 -0.17 10.89
C THR A 168 -0.09 1.18 10.65
N ILE A 169 -0.85 2.14 10.12
CA ILE A 169 -0.40 3.51 9.84
C ILE A 169 -1.41 4.46 10.46
N CYS A 170 -0.94 5.48 11.16
CA CYS A 170 -1.78 6.43 11.88
C CYS A 170 -1.41 7.87 11.54
N SER A 171 -2.43 8.68 11.24
CA SER A 171 -2.35 10.14 11.26
C SER A 171 -3.09 10.64 12.52
N PRO A 172 -2.37 11.00 13.60
CA PRO A 172 -2.96 11.55 14.81
C PRO A 172 -3.65 12.90 14.58
N GLN A 173 -3.15 13.68 13.62
CA GLN A 173 -3.69 14.98 13.25
C GLN A 173 -5.07 14.85 12.59
N ASP A 174 -5.22 13.94 11.63
CA ASP A 174 -6.49 13.72 10.93
C ASP A 174 -7.40 12.73 11.66
N LYS A 175 -6.93 12.12 12.76
CA LYS A 175 -7.64 11.07 13.52
C LYS A 175 -8.04 9.89 12.64
N ILE A 176 -7.09 9.41 11.84
CA ILE A 176 -7.28 8.24 10.97
C ILE A 176 -6.26 7.17 11.32
N VAL A 177 -6.72 5.93 11.48
CA VAL A 177 -5.87 4.74 11.53
C VAL A 177 -6.19 3.84 10.35
N CYS A 178 -5.17 3.50 9.58
CA CYS A 178 -5.24 2.59 8.46
C CYS A 178 -4.53 1.28 8.81
N VAL A 179 -5.27 0.19 8.80
CA VAL A 179 -4.77 -1.17 9.01
C VAL A 179 -4.83 -1.90 7.67
N LEU A 180 -3.70 -2.46 7.24
CA LEU A 180 -3.63 -3.23 6.01
C LEU A 180 -3.17 -4.65 6.28
N GLU A 181 -3.91 -5.59 5.71
CA GLU A 181 -3.57 -7.02 5.72
C GLU A 181 -2.85 -7.37 4.41
N GLY A 182 -1.58 -7.78 4.49
CA GLY A 182 -0.74 -8.04 3.34
C GLY A 182 -1.04 -9.37 2.67
N LYS A 183 -1.24 -9.37 1.35
CA LYS A 183 -1.27 -10.59 0.55
C LYS A 183 -0.36 -10.45 -0.65
N ALA A 184 0.61 -11.36 -0.77
CA ALA A 184 1.59 -11.35 -1.84
C ALA A 184 1.02 -11.50 -3.26
N SER A 185 -0.21 -12.03 -3.40
CA SER A 185 -0.92 -12.16 -4.68
C SER A 185 -2.40 -12.49 -4.47
N VAL A 186 -3.21 -12.37 -5.54
CA VAL A 186 -4.59 -12.90 -5.58
C VAL A 186 -4.63 -14.37 -5.18
N ALA A 187 -3.68 -15.18 -5.66
CA ALA A 187 -3.65 -16.60 -5.32
C ALA A 187 -3.39 -16.85 -3.83
N ALA A 188 -2.60 -16.00 -3.16
CA ALA A 188 -2.41 -16.06 -1.72
C ALA A 188 -3.68 -15.67 -0.97
N MET A 189 -4.32 -14.56 -1.38
CA MET A 189 -5.59 -14.10 -0.81
C MET A 189 -6.66 -15.21 -0.87
N LEU A 190 -6.79 -15.90 -1.99
CA LEU A 190 -7.78 -16.97 -2.16
C LEU A 190 -7.42 -18.28 -1.44
N ARG A 191 -6.14 -18.54 -1.12
CA ARG A 191 -5.78 -19.69 -0.29
C ARG A 191 -6.15 -19.47 1.18
N ASP A 192 -6.18 -18.21 1.61
CA ASP A 192 -6.42 -17.83 3.01
C ASP A 192 -7.91 -17.60 3.32
N ILE A 193 -8.84 -17.93 2.42
CA ILE A 193 -10.30 -17.76 2.61
C ILE A 193 -10.79 -18.41 3.92
N SER A 194 -10.24 -19.58 4.28
CA SER A 194 -10.60 -20.31 5.51
C SER A 194 -9.94 -19.76 6.77
N ARG A 195 -8.97 -18.86 6.63
CA ARG A 195 -8.19 -18.25 7.72
C ARG A 195 -8.52 -16.79 7.91
N ASP A 196 -9.67 -16.35 7.42
CA ASP A 196 -10.02 -14.94 7.32
C ASP A 196 -9.74 -14.18 8.61
N GLN A 197 -8.78 -13.26 8.53
CA GLN A 197 -8.34 -12.42 9.63
C GLN A 197 -9.31 -11.27 9.86
N TRP A 198 -9.99 -10.80 8.82
CA TRP A 198 -10.92 -9.68 8.93
C TRP A 198 -12.08 -10.01 9.87
N ASP A 199 -12.74 -11.15 9.66
CA ASP A 199 -13.85 -11.59 10.52
C ASP A 199 -13.40 -11.76 12.00
N ARG A 200 -12.12 -12.09 12.23
CA ARG A 200 -11.56 -12.27 13.57
C ARG A 200 -11.20 -10.95 14.25
N TYR A 201 -10.74 -9.96 13.47
CA TYR A 201 -10.15 -8.73 14.02
C TYR A 201 -11.10 -7.53 13.97
N LYS A 202 -12.07 -7.52 13.03
CA LYS A 202 -12.93 -6.37 12.73
C LYS A 202 -13.54 -5.72 13.96
N SER A 203 -14.25 -6.49 14.79
CA SER A 203 -14.97 -5.96 15.95
C SER A 203 -14.03 -5.29 16.95
N GLN A 204 -12.84 -5.86 17.16
CA GLN A 204 -11.84 -5.31 18.06
C GLN A 204 -11.16 -4.08 17.45
N LEU A 205 -10.83 -4.10 16.16
CA LEU A 205 -10.28 -2.95 15.45
C LEU A 205 -11.24 -1.75 15.51
N GLU A 206 -12.53 -1.98 15.23
CA GLU A 206 -13.57 -0.96 15.29
C GLU A 206 -13.73 -0.41 16.71
N LYS A 207 -13.71 -1.28 17.72
CA LYS A 207 -13.78 -0.91 19.13
C LYS A 207 -12.58 -0.04 19.55
N GLU A 208 -11.36 -0.54 19.40
CA GLU A 208 -10.14 0.17 19.85
C GLU A 208 -9.95 1.50 19.11
N SER A 209 -10.26 1.55 17.80
CA SER A 209 -10.21 2.79 17.03
C SER A 209 -11.24 3.79 17.55
N LYS A 210 -12.48 3.36 17.80
CA LYS A 210 -13.55 4.23 18.29
C LYS A 210 -13.27 4.74 19.71
N GLU A 211 -12.79 3.90 20.61
CA GLU A 211 -12.42 4.28 21.98
C GLU A 211 -11.31 5.34 22.02
N ASN A 212 -10.40 5.31 21.04
CA ASN A 212 -9.35 6.30 20.87
C ASN A 212 -9.73 7.49 19.96
N ASN A 213 -10.99 7.57 19.51
CA ASN A 213 -11.52 8.59 18.61
C ASN A 213 -10.77 8.67 17.26
N TYR A 214 -10.51 7.53 16.64
CA TYR A 214 -9.93 7.39 15.31
C TYR A 214 -10.95 6.79 14.32
N THR A 215 -10.94 7.29 13.10
CA THR A 215 -11.60 6.65 11.95
C THR A 215 -10.75 5.47 11.49
N LEU A 216 -11.34 4.27 11.51
CA LEU A 216 -10.68 3.06 11.03
C LEU A 216 -10.84 2.92 9.51
N ILE A 217 -9.72 2.65 8.84
CA ILE A 217 -9.66 2.15 7.48
C ILE A 217 -9.04 0.76 7.53
N PHE A 218 -9.75 -0.25 7.06
CA PHE A 218 -9.21 -1.59 6.91
C PHE A 218 -9.26 -2.03 5.45
N SER A 219 -8.17 -2.58 4.94
CA SER A 219 -8.09 -3.08 3.57
C SER A 219 -7.06 -4.18 3.44
N TYR A 220 -7.26 -5.09 2.48
CA TYR A 220 -6.17 -5.92 1.99
C TYR A 220 -5.20 -5.07 1.18
N LEU A 221 -3.90 -5.25 1.39
CA LEU A 221 -2.86 -4.77 0.50
C LEU A 221 -2.41 -5.94 -0.39
N VAL A 222 -2.77 -5.88 -1.67
CA VAL A 222 -2.46 -6.97 -2.60
C VAL A 222 -1.23 -6.61 -3.43
N GLY A 223 -0.14 -7.35 -3.22
CA GLY A 223 1.08 -7.27 -4.02
C GLY A 223 1.04 -8.14 -5.28
N GLY A 224 2.14 -8.10 -6.04
CA GLY A 224 2.28 -8.91 -7.24
C GLY A 224 1.53 -8.32 -8.44
N ASN A 225 1.13 -9.18 -9.38
CA ASN A 225 0.49 -8.74 -10.61
C ASN A 225 -0.98 -8.33 -10.40
N GLU A 226 -1.29 -7.08 -10.68
CA GLU A 226 -2.61 -6.49 -10.52
C GLU A 226 -3.68 -7.03 -11.51
N ILE A 227 -3.29 -7.63 -12.65
CA ILE A 227 -4.23 -8.10 -13.71
C ILE A 227 -5.37 -8.98 -13.14
N GLY A 228 -5.07 -9.81 -12.13
CA GLY A 228 -6.05 -10.68 -11.51
C GLY A 228 -7.12 -9.97 -10.68
N LEU A 229 -6.89 -8.71 -10.31
CA LEU A 229 -7.80 -7.88 -9.51
C LEU A 229 -8.76 -7.06 -10.37
N TYR A 230 -8.49 -6.87 -11.65
CA TYR A 230 -9.34 -6.08 -12.54
C TYR A 230 -10.72 -6.72 -12.75
N PRO A 231 -11.83 -5.95 -12.78
CA PRO A 231 -13.15 -6.45 -13.16
C PRO A 231 -13.17 -7.01 -14.58
N GLU A 232 -14.15 -7.85 -14.91
CA GLU A 232 -14.22 -8.47 -16.23
C GLU A 232 -14.40 -7.45 -17.36
N ASN A 233 -15.15 -6.38 -17.10
CA ASN A 233 -15.48 -5.33 -18.06
C ASN A 233 -14.45 -4.19 -18.14
N SER A 234 -13.17 -4.44 -17.84
CA SER A 234 -12.15 -3.37 -17.68
C SER A 234 -11.08 -3.30 -18.77
N ASP A 235 -11.27 -4.00 -19.90
CA ASP A 235 -10.29 -4.22 -20.98
C ASP A 235 -9.00 -4.97 -20.55
N ALA A 236 -8.88 -5.34 -19.27
CA ALA A 236 -7.75 -6.10 -18.76
C ALA A 236 -7.74 -7.55 -19.29
N PRO A 237 -6.56 -8.17 -19.49
CA PRO A 237 -6.47 -9.57 -19.87
C PRO A 237 -7.28 -10.49 -18.95
N HIS A 238 -7.90 -11.54 -19.50
CA HIS A 238 -8.68 -12.50 -18.71
C HIS A 238 -7.82 -13.19 -17.64
N SER A 239 -8.41 -13.36 -16.46
CA SER A 239 -7.84 -14.12 -15.35
C SER A 239 -8.86 -15.17 -14.91
N THR A 240 -8.44 -16.44 -14.86
CA THR A 240 -9.31 -17.58 -14.55
C THR A 240 -9.85 -17.57 -13.12
N ARG A 241 -9.24 -16.80 -12.20
CA ARG A 241 -9.63 -16.72 -10.79
C ARG A 241 -10.37 -15.44 -10.41
N ARG A 242 -10.68 -14.59 -11.38
CA ARG A 242 -11.35 -13.30 -11.16
C ARG A 242 -12.71 -13.46 -10.50
N LEU A 243 -13.53 -14.38 -11.01
CA LEU A 243 -14.87 -14.64 -10.46
C LEU A 243 -14.80 -15.16 -9.01
N GLU A 244 -13.88 -16.07 -8.73
CA GLU A 244 -13.62 -16.61 -7.39
C GLU A 244 -13.23 -15.48 -6.42
N LEU A 245 -12.37 -14.56 -6.85
CA LEU A 245 -11.98 -13.39 -6.08
C LEU A 245 -13.15 -12.47 -5.75
N TYR A 246 -13.95 -12.09 -6.74
CA TYR A 246 -15.05 -11.16 -6.50
C TYR A 246 -16.15 -11.77 -5.63
N LYS A 247 -16.39 -13.09 -5.75
CA LYS A 247 -17.26 -13.82 -4.80
C LYS A 247 -16.73 -13.75 -3.37
N TYR A 248 -15.44 -14.03 -3.17
CA TYR A 248 -14.83 -13.95 -1.84
C TYR A 248 -14.90 -12.54 -1.24
N ILE A 249 -14.59 -11.51 -2.05
CA ILE A 249 -14.71 -10.10 -1.67
C ILE A 249 -16.15 -9.75 -1.25
N GLU A 250 -17.13 -10.23 -2.00
CA GLU A 250 -18.55 -10.00 -1.71
C GLU A 250 -18.99 -10.66 -0.41
N GLU A 251 -18.76 -11.97 -0.28
CA GLU A 251 -19.17 -12.78 0.86
C GLU A 251 -18.65 -12.23 2.19
N LYS A 252 -17.46 -11.61 2.15
CA LYS A 252 -16.75 -11.10 3.32
C LYS A 252 -16.78 -9.58 3.46
N ASN A 253 -17.42 -8.87 2.52
CA ASN A 253 -17.44 -7.41 2.45
C ASN A 253 -16.02 -6.81 2.56
N LEU A 254 -15.09 -7.35 1.77
CA LEU A 254 -13.68 -6.96 1.80
C LEU A 254 -13.42 -5.78 0.89
N ARG A 255 -12.38 -5.03 1.23
CA ARG A 255 -11.83 -3.98 0.40
C ARG A 255 -10.36 -4.25 0.15
N PHE A 256 -9.86 -3.82 -1.00
CA PHE A 256 -8.45 -4.00 -1.34
C PHE A 256 -7.83 -2.75 -1.96
N ILE A 257 -6.52 -2.63 -1.80
CA ILE A 257 -5.68 -1.68 -2.53
C ILE A 257 -4.51 -2.50 -3.07
N SER A 258 -4.21 -2.36 -4.36
CA SER A 258 -3.01 -3.01 -4.90
C SER A 258 -1.74 -2.17 -4.60
N ILE A 259 -0.59 -2.83 -4.50
CA ILE A 259 0.70 -2.13 -4.43
C ILE A 259 0.95 -1.30 -5.70
N GLU A 260 0.51 -1.78 -6.85
CA GLU A 260 0.62 -1.07 -8.13
C GLU A 260 -0.16 0.26 -8.11
N ALA A 261 -1.34 0.27 -7.48
CA ALA A 261 -2.13 1.47 -7.28
C ALA A 261 -1.45 2.46 -6.33
N LEU A 262 -0.85 1.99 -5.22
CA LEU A 262 -0.10 2.86 -4.31
C LEU A 262 1.09 3.53 -5.01
N ARG A 263 1.87 2.77 -5.80
CA ARG A 263 2.95 3.33 -6.61
C ARG A 263 2.43 4.35 -7.63
N SER A 264 1.32 4.02 -8.29
CA SER A 264 0.64 4.90 -9.25
C SER A 264 0.20 6.21 -8.59
N LEU A 265 -0.31 6.15 -7.36
CA LEU A 265 -0.66 7.33 -6.57
C LEU A 265 0.57 8.17 -6.24
N ARG A 266 1.69 7.55 -5.87
CA ARG A 266 2.93 8.28 -5.59
C ARG A 266 3.46 8.99 -6.82
N ALA A 267 3.47 8.31 -7.98
CA ALA A 267 3.85 8.93 -9.24
C ALA A 267 2.91 10.08 -9.63
N TYR A 268 1.61 9.89 -9.42
CA TYR A 268 0.59 10.92 -9.63
C TYR A 268 0.82 12.14 -8.73
N GLN A 269 1.14 11.92 -7.45
CA GLN A 269 1.44 12.98 -6.48
C GLN A 269 2.68 13.78 -6.92
N LEU A 270 3.74 13.10 -7.34
CA LEU A 270 4.97 13.75 -7.79
C LEU A 270 4.78 14.56 -9.10
N SER A 271 3.92 14.07 -10.01
CA SER A 271 3.87 14.59 -11.39
C SER A 271 2.68 15.48 -11.71
N ILE A 272 1.54 15.26 -11.06
CA ILE A 272 0.26 15.89 -11.42
C ILE A 272 -0.31 16.68 -10.25
N SER A 273 -0.37 16.08 -9.06
CA SER A 273 -1.05 16.68 -7.90
C SER A 273 -0.26 16.49 -6.63
N LYS A 274 0.69 17.40 -6.36
CA LYS A 274 1.51 17.39 -5.13
C LYS A 274 0.69 17.36 -3.84
N GLU A 275 -0.50 17.95 -3.87
CA GLU A 275 -1.45 17.98 -2.74
C GLU A 275 -2.21 16.67 -2.51
N TRP A 276 -2.09 15.68 -3.41
CA TRP A 276 -2.77 14.40 -3.23
C TRP A 276 -2.22 13.73 -1.97
N ASN A 277 -3.10 13.32 -1.06
CA ASN A 277 -2.71 12.62 0.16
C ASN A 277 -3.75 11.58 0.58
N TRP A 278 -3.32 10.51 1.24
CA TRP A 278 -4.19 9.40 1.59
C TRP A 278 -5.19 9.78 2.69
N GLU A 279 -4.83 10.67 3.60
CA GLU A 279 -5.67 11.14 4.70
C GLU A 279 -6.94 11.85 4.19
N THR A 280 -6.87 12.46 2.99
CA THR A 280 -8.03 13.10 2.36
C THR A 280 -8.86 12.11 1.56
N TRP A 281 -8.21 11.21 0.82
CA TRP A 281 -8.89 10.39 -0.19
C TRP A 281 -9.36 9.04 0.32
N PHE A 282 -8.59 8.36 1.17
CA PHE A 282 -8.99 7.04 1.66
C PHE A 282 -10.27 7.11 2.49
N PRO A 283 -10.48 8.03 3.47
CA PRO A 283 -11.75 8.11 4.17
C PRO A 283 -12.95 8.29 3.24
N LYS A 284 -12.81 9.09 2.18
CA LYS A 284 -13.88 9.32 1.19
C LYS A 284 -14.20 8.06 0.38
N LEU A 285 -13.17 7.33 -0.06
CA LEU A 285 -13.35 6.07 -0.79
C LEU A 285 -14.02 5.01 0.10
N PHE A 286 -13.51 4.84 1.32
CA PHE A 286 -14.00 3.84 2.25
C PHE A 286 -15.36 4.22 2.88
N ALA A 287 -15.80 5.48 2.78
CA ALA A 287 -17.16 5.86 3.11
C ALA A 287 -18.19 5.50 2.01
N ASP A 288 -17.75 5.23 0.77
CA ASP A 288 -18.64 4.80 -0.31
C ASP A 288 -18.92 3.29 -0.19
N ASN A 289 -20.19 2.92 0.01
CA ASN A 289 -20.60 1.51 0.10
C ASN A 289 -20.39 0.75 -1.21
N ARG A 290 -20.25 1.44 -2.33
CA ARG A 290 -19.97 0.82 -3.63
C ARG A 290 -18.49 0.56 -3.82
N PHE A 291 -17.61 1.15 -3.02
CA PHE A 291 -16.16 0.99 -3.15
C PHE A 291 -15.75 -0.43 -2.76
N ILE A 292 -15.06 -1.08 -3.69
CA ILE A 292 -14.53 -2.44 -3.51
C ILE A 292 -13.01 -2.43 -3.47
N GLY A 293 -12.36 -1.64 -4.30
CA GLY A 293 -10.92 -1.55 -4.24
C GLY A 293 -10.31 -0.50 -5.15
N LEU A 294 -9.00 -0.33 -5.01
CA LEU A 294 -8.23 0.64 -5.76
C LEU A 294 -7.16 -0.06 -6.60
N LEU A 295 -7.18 0.24 -7.89
CA LEU A 295 -6.25 -0.25 -8.89
C LEU A 295 -5.53 0.90 -9.62
N ALA A 296 -4.39 0.64 -10.27
CA ALA A 296 -3.69 1.64 -11.07
C ALA A 296 -4.59 2.25 -12.18
N GLY A 297 -5.52 1.44 -12.70
CA GLY A 297 -6.49 1.85 -13.72
C GLY A 297 -7.67 2.67 -13.20
N GLY A 298 -7.95 2.64 -11.89
CA GLY A 298 -9.09 3.36 -11.32
C GLY A 298 -9.68 2.72 -10.06
N ILE A 299 -10.89 3.15 -9.73
CA ILE A 299 -11.64 2.65 -8.57
C ILE A 299 -12.53 1.50 -9.02
N VAL A 300 -12.44 0.37 -8.33
CA VAL A 300 -13.37 -0.74 -8.50
C VAL A 300 -14.61 -0.48 -7.67
N THR A 301 -15.77 -0.49 -8.32
CA THR A 301 -17.06 -0.32 -7.66
C THR A 301 -18.03 -1.44 -7.98
N LYS A 302 -18.94 -1.75 -7.04
CA LYS A 302 -20.08 -2.64 -7.26
C LYS A 302 -21.38 -1.83 -7.31
N GLU A 303 -22.11 -1.94 -8.42
CA GLU A 303 -23.46 -1.36 -8.60
C GLU A 303 -24.35 -2.41 -9.28
N ASN A 304 -25.54 -2.70 -8.72
CA ASN A 304 -26.50 -3.67 -9.26
C ASN A 304 -25.87 -5.03 -9.62
N ASP A 305 -25.06 -5.58 -8.72
CA ASP A 305 -24.30 -6.84 -8.91
C ASP A 305 -23.26 -6.85 -10.03
N VAL A 306 -22.93 -5.67 -10.57
CA VAL A 306 -21.87 -5.52 -11.57
C VAL A 306 -20.66 -4.82 -10.96
N TYR A 307 -19.51 -5.48 -11.08
CA TYR A 307 -18.21 -4.87 -10.79
C TYR A 307 -17.72 -4.08 -12.01
N SER A 308 -17.34 -2.84 -11.78
CA SER A 308 -16.86 -1.93 -12.83
C SER A 308 -15.62 -1.16 -12.38
N LEU A 309 -14.81 -0.74 -13.35
CA LEU A 309 -13.67 0.13 -13.14
C LEU A 309 -14.07 1.57 -13.48
N ARG A 310 -13.92 2.49 -12.53
CA ARG A 310 -14.33 3.89 -12.67
C ARG A 310 -13.13 4.84 -12.62
N LYS A 311 -13.26 5.95 -13.35
CA LYS A 311 -12.34 7.09 -13.23
C LYS A 311 -12.35 7.60 -11.79
N ALA A 312 -11.17 7.83 -11.24
CA ALA A 312 -11.04 8.36 -9.90
C ALA A 312 -11.39 9.86 -9.84
N PRO A 313 -11.99 10.34 -8.75
CA PRO A 313 -12.45 11.73 -8.63
C PRO A 313 -11.31 12.75 -8.55
N TRP A 314 -10.07 12.32 -8.26
CA TRP A 314 -8.90 13.20 -8.29
C TRP A 314 -8.38 13.42 -9.72
N CYS A 315 -8.77 12.60 -10.68
CA CYS A 315 -8.38 12.80 -12.07
C CYS A 315 -9.26 13.88 -12.71
N LYS A 316 -8.64 14.99 -13.11
CA LYS A 316 -9.28 16.02 -13.94
C LYS A 316 -9.53 15.49 -15.36
#